data_AF-A0A2V8PCG8-F1
#
_entry.id   AF-A0A2V8PCG8-F1
#
_cell.length_a   1.000
_cell.length_b   1.000
_cell.length_c   1.000
_cell.angle_alpha   90.00
_cell.angle_beta   90.00
_cell.angle_gamma   90.00
#
_symmetry.space_group_name_H-M   'P 1'
#
loop_
_entity.id
_entity.type
_entity.pdbx_description
1 polymer ?
#
loop_
_entity_poly.entity_id
_entity_poly.type
_entity_poly.pdbx_seq_one_letter_code
_entity_poly.pdbx_strand_id
1 'polypeptide(L)'
;MAKSKHDPGVAFRAGYVALIGRPNAGKSTLLNRLVGEKIAAVSNKPQTTRFKILGIVTRPEGQIVLVDTPGVHKPGYELNRRMMVAVHDALLGVDLVCLIRDAASGSTGQGDRFTLDLVKQSDKPSLLLLNKTDKLADKSKLLPLIEWYQQEHNWQAIVPISALRGDQIEVLLDEIIEQLPVGEPLFSADECTDQPMRVLAAEIVREKILEVTGQEIPYVTAVVTEKWEEVREDFTRIYCAIFV
;
A
#
# COMPACT_ATOMS: atom_id res chain seq x y z
N MET A 1 -24.73 -16.11 15.22
CA MET A 1 -25.24 -15.37 14.04
C MET A 1 -25.66 -13.98 14.48
N ALA A 2 -24.76 -13.01 14.42
CA ALA A 2 -25.06 -11.62 14.70
C ALA A 2 -25.35 -10.93 13.36
N LYS A 3 -26.61 -10.54 13.14
CA LYS A 3 -26.99 -9.69 12.01
C LYS A 3 -26.37 -8.31 12.26
N SER A 4 -25.44 -7.91 11.39
CA SER A 4 -24.93 -6.55 11.31
C SER A 4 -26.10 -5.59 11.10
N LYS A 5 -26.28 -4.63 12.03
CA LYS A 5 -27.27 -3.57 11.91
C LYS A 5 -26.76 -2.57 10.88
N HIS A 6 -27.23 -2.69 9.65
CA HIS A 6 -27.08 -1.66 8.65
C HIS A 6 -27.97 -0.47 9.05
N ASP A 7 -27.38 0.70 9.25
CA ASP A 7 -28.13 1.94 9.46
C ASP A 7 -28.68 2.39 8.09
N PRO A 8 -30.00 2.42 7.87
CA PRO A 8 -30.59 2.54 6.53
C PRO A 8 -30.39 3.89 5.82
N GLY A 9 -29.55 4.78 6.35
CA GLY A 9 -29.28 6.11 5.79
C GLY A 9 -27.92 6.28 5.07
N VAL A 10 -26.96 5.38 5.23
CA VAL A 10 -25.63 5.49 4.60
C VAL A 10 -25.52 4.49 3.46
N ALA A 11 -25.43 4.99 2.22
CA ALA A 11 -25.24 4.13 1.06
C ALA A 11 -23.86 3.46 1.12
N PHE A 12 -23.82 2.13 0.96
CA PHE A 12 -22.58 1.36 0.93
C PHE A 12 -21.70 1.81 -0.25
N ARG A 13 -20.40 1.96 -0.01
CA ARG A 13 -19.44 2.40 -1.02
C ARG A 13 -18.34 1.38 -1.23
N ALA A 14 -17.95 1.14 -2.48
CA ALA A 14 -16.91 0.18 -2.78
C ALA A 14 -16.07 0.62 -3.98
N GLY A 15 -14.77 0.41 -3.92
CA GLY A 15 -13.88 0.78 -5.01
C GLY A 15 -12.41 0.49 -4.78
N TYR A 16 -11.62 0.73 -5.81
CA TYR A 16 -10.18 0.47 -5.83
C TYR A 16 -9.39 1.74 -5.47
N VAL A 17 -8.37 1.60 -4.64
CA VAL A 17 -7.54 2.70 -4.14
C VAL A 17 -6.07 2.43 -4.41
N ALA A 18 -5.40 3.26 -5.22
CA ALA A 18 -3.96 3.12 -5.44
C ALA A 18 -3.15 3.70 -4.27
N LEU A 19 -2.20 2.92 -3.74
CA LEU A 19 -1.16 3.44 -2.85
C LEU A 19 0.07 3.82 -3.68
N ILE A 20 0.33 5.11 -3.84
CA ILE A 20 1.46 5.66 -4.61
C ILE A 20 2.48 6.29 -3.68
N GLY A 21 3.75 6.20 -4.01
CA GLY A 21 4.80 6.91 -3.27
C GLY A 21 6.18 6.34 -3.54
N ARG A 22 7.19 7.10 -3.11
CA ARG A 22 8.60 6.70 -3.25
C ARG A 22 8.87 5.34 -2.57
N PRO A 23 9.94 4.62 -2.97
CA PRO A 23 10.45 3.50 -2.18
C PRO A 23 10.59 3.89 -0.71
N ASN A 24 10.24 2.96 0.19
CA ASN A 24 10.28 3.16 1.64
C ASN A 24 9.36 4.24 2.22
N ALA A 25 8.42 4.83 1.46
CA ALA A 25 7.43 5.76 2.00
C ALA A 25 6.47 5.13 3.04
N GLY A 26 6.41 3.80 3.08
CA GLY A 26 5.59 3.03 4.03
C GLY A 26 4.27 2.52 3.46
N LYS A 27 4.15 2.35 2.13
CA LYS A 27 2.97 1.78 1.45
C LYS A 27 2.57 0.42 2.00
N SER A 28 3.47 -0.56 1.95
CA SER A 28 3.16 -1.93 2.42
C SER A 28 2.95 -2.00 3.93
N THR A 29 3.58 -1.11 4.71
CA THR A 29 3.29 -0.98 6.16
C THR A 29 1.86 -0.48 6.38
N LEU A 30 1.41 0.51 5.59
CA LEU A 30 0.05 1.00 5.63
C LEU A 30 -0.93 -0.09 5.18
N LEU A 31 -0.66 -0.76 4.06
CA LEU A 31 -1.47 -1.86 3.54
C LEU A 31 -1.75 -2.92 4.62
N ASN A 32 -0.69 -3.47 5.22
CA ASN A 32 -0.81 -4.48 6.27
C ASN A 32 -1.60 -3.97 7.48
N ARG A 33 -1.45 -2.69 7.83
CA ARG A 33 -2.19 -2.11 8.94
C ARG A 33 -3.68 -1.94 8.63
N LEU A 34 -4.01 -1.47 7.44
CA LEU A 34 -5.40 -1.26 7.02
C LEU A 34 -6.15 -2.59 6.89
N VAL A 35 -5.47 -3.62 6.36
CA VAL A 35 -6.03 -4.97 6.26
C VAL A 35 -6.09 -5.69 7.62
N GLY A 36 -5.18 -5.33 8.54
CA GLY A 36 -5.06 -5.99 9.86
C GLY A 36 -4.21 -7.26 9.84
N GLU A 37 -3.76 -7.70 8.66
CA GLU A 37 -2.92 -8.87 8.45
C GLU A 37 -1.65 -8.53 7.65
N LYS A 38 -0.61 -9.36 7.80
CA LYS A 38 0.64 -9.18 7.06
C LYS A 38 0.54 -9.85 5.67
N ILE A 39 0.00 -9.12 4.70
CA ILE A 39 -0.18 -9.58 3.32
C ILE A 39 0.90 -9.08 2.35
N ALA A 40 1.68 -8.06 2.73
CA ALA A 40 2.78 -7.53 1.93
C ALA A 40 4.11 -7.51 2.69
N ALA A 41 5.19 -7.80 1.96
CA ALA A 41 6.54 -7.74 2.49
C ALA A 41 6.95 -6.30 2.83
N VAL A 42 7.63 -6.11 3.97
CA VAL A 42 8.12 -4.80 4.43
C VAL A 42 9.63 -4.84 4.60
N SER A 43 10.34 -3.93 3.93
CA SER A 43 11.79 -3.79 4.06
C SER A 43 12.22 -2.32 4.01
N ASN A 44 13.36 -2.02 4.63
CA ASN A 44 14.02 -0.71 4.49
C ASN A 44 14.81 -0.60 3.17
N LYS A 45 14.93 -1.71 2.42
CA LYS A 45 15.57 -1.70 1.11
C LYS A 45 14.56 -1.30 0.03
N PRO A 46 14.97 -0.48 -0.96
CA PRO A 46 14.11 -0.15 -2.09
C PRO A 46 13.68 -1.42 -2.86
N GLN A 47 12.61 -1.32 -3.63
CA GLN A 47 12.09 -2.41 -4.47
C GLN A 47 11.57 -3.64 -3.70
N THR A 48 10.99 -3.42 -2.51
CA THR A 48 10.34 -4.50 -1.75
C THR A 48 9.17 -5.10 -2.52
N THR A 49 8.17 -4.32 -2.93
CA THR A 49 7.02 -4.82 -3.71
C THR A 49 7.34 -4.91 -5.20
N ARG A 50 7.19 -6.09 -5.80
CA ARG A 50 7.43 -6.35 -7.25
C ARG A 50 6.17 -6.66 -8.04
N PHE A 51 5.12 -7.14 -7.37
CA PHE A 51 3.83 -7.50 -7.95
C PHE A 51 2.73 -6.62 -7.35
N LYS A 52 1.64 -6.44 -8.11
CA LYS A 52 0.42 -5.80 -7.59
C LYS A 52 -0.18 -6.73 -6.53
N ILE A 53 -0.39 -6.22 -5.32
CA ILE A 53 -1.08 -6.93 -4.24
C ILE A 53 -2.37 -6.17 -3.95
N LEU A 54 -3.50 -6.89 -3.89
CA LEU A 54 -4.74 -6.32 -3.39
C LEU A 54 -4.84 -6.56 -1.88
N GLY A 55 -5.09 -5.50 -1.12
CA GLY A 55 -5.52 -5.58 0.26
C GLY A 55 -6.98 -5.16 0.37
N ILE A 56 -7.81 -6.01 0.93
CA ILE A 56 -9.25 -5.79 1.01
C ILE A 56 -9.60 -5.42 2.45
N VAL A 57 -10.27 -4.29 2.62
CA VAL A 57 -10.74 -3.79 3.91
C VAL A 57 -12.25 -3.66 3.82
N THR A 58 -12.97 -4.50 4.56
CA THR A 58 -14.44 -4.48 4.61
C THR A 58 -14.90 -3.85 5.93
N ARG A 59 -15.70 -2.79 5.83
CA ARG A 59 -16.36 -2.12 6.96
C ARG A 59 -17.89 -2.08 6.73
N PRO A 60 -18.71 -1.82 7.77
CA PRO A 60 -20.16 -1.77 7.63
C PRO A 60 -20.68 -0.80 6.56
N GLU A 61 -19.97 0.31 6.35
CA GLU A 61 -20.30 1.42 5.46
C GLU A 61 -19.62 1.34 4.08
N GLY A 62 -18.66 0.42 3.88
CA GLY A 62 -18.01 0.27 2.58
C GLY A 62 -16.89 -0.77 2.51
N GLN A 63 -16.40 -1.02 1.29
CA GLN A 63 -15.26 -1.91 1.02
C GLN A 63 -14.17 -1.21 0.21
N ILE A 64 -12.97 -1.18 0.76
CA ILE A 64 -11.80 -0.56 0.16
C ILE A 64 -10.90 -1.65 -0.41
N VAL A 65 -10.61 -1.59 -1.71
CA VAL A 65 -9.66 -2.49 -2.36
C VAL A 65 -8.36 -1.75 -2.63
N LEU A 66 -7.42 -1.85 -1.68
CA LEU A 66 -6.11 -1.21 -1.75
C LEU A 66 -5.25 -1.92 -2.78
N VAL A 67 -4.72 -1.16 -3.73
CA VAL A 67 -3.76 -1.61 -4.73
C VAL A 67 -2.37 -1.15 -4.28
N ASP A 68 -1.58 -2.06 -3.70
CA ASP A 68 -0.17 -1.75 -3.39
C ASP A 68 0.63 -1.75 -4.69
N THR A 69 1.22 -0.60 -5.00
CA THR A 69 2.06 -0.43 -6.18
C THR A 69 3.54 -0.50 -5.80
N PRO A 70 4.40 -1.00 -6.68
CA PRO A 70 5.84 -0.92 -6.48
C PRO A 70 6.31 0.51 -6.18
N GLY A 71 7.36 0.64 -5.37
CA GLY A 71 7.94 1.95 -5.07
C GLY A 71 8.31 2.71 -6.34
N VAL A 72 7.82 3.94 -6.46
CA VAL A 72 7.97 4.73 -7.69
C VAL A 72 9.35 5.40 -7.73
N HIS A 73 10.16 5.06 -8.73
CA HIS A 73 11.43 5.72 -9.05
C HIS A 73 11.68 5.74 -10.55
N LYS A 74 12.54 6.66 -11.01
CA LYS A 74 12.87 6.80 -12.42
C LYS A 74 13.51 5.50 -12.96
N PRO A 75 13.02 4.91 -14.07
CA PRO A 75 13.45 3.59 -14.49
C PRO A 75 14.86 3.59 -15.07
N GLY A 76 15.77 2.80 -14.47
CA GLY A 76 17.13 2.56 -14.99
C GLY A 76 17.36 1.22 -15.70
N TYR A 77 16.52 0.21 -15.46
CA TYR A 77 16.66 -1.20 -15.93
C TYR A 77 15.29 -1.75 -16.39
N GLU A 78 15.24 -2.88 -17.12
CA GLU A 78 13.98 -3.46 -17.65
C GLU A 78 12.94 -3.79 -16.58
N LEU A 79 13.36 -4.33 -15.44
CA LEU A 79 12.45 -4.59 -14.31
C LEU A 79 11.77 -3.29 -13.84
N ASN A 80 12.52 -2.18 -13.78
CA ASN A 80 11.97 -0.89 -13.39
C ASN A 80 10.94 -0.37 -14.42
N ARG A 81 11.13 -0.66 -15.71
CA ARG A 81 10.13 -0.31 -16.74
C ARG A 81 8.84 -1.09 -16.53
N ARG A 82 8.93 -2.40 -16.27
CA ARG A 82 7.74 -3.23 -15.98
C ARG A 82 7.02 -2.78 -14.70
N MET A 83 7.77 -2.40 -13.66
CA MET A 83 7.20 -1.83 -12.43
C MET A 83 6.45 -0.51 -12.71
N MET A 84 6.98 0.35 -13.57
CA MET A 84 6.30 1.59 -13.97
C MET A 84 5.03 1.32 -14.79
N VAL A 85 5.01 0.30 -15.64
CA VAL A 85 3.77 -0.13 -16.33
C VAL A 85 2.70 -0.52 -15.31
N ALA A 86 3.05 -1.34 -14.31
CA ALA A 86 2.11 -1.73 -13.26
C ALA A 86 1.56 -0.54 -12.45
N VAL A 87 2.38 0.49 -12.22
CA VAL A 87 1.95 1.74 -11.57
C VAL A 87 0.94 2.48 -12.45
N HIS A 88 1.22 2.64 -13.75
CA HIS A 88 0.29 3.30 -14.68
C HIS A 88 -1.02 2.53 -14.82
N ASP A 89 -0.97 1.21 -14.97
CA ASP A 89 -2.16 0.36 -15.06
C ASP A 89 -3.01 0.45 -13.79
N ALA A 90 -2.38 0.50 -12.61
CA ALA A 90 -3.08 0.72 -11.35
C ALA A 90 -3.80 2.08 -11.34
N LEU A 91 -3.16 3.15 -11.80
CA LEU A 91 -3.76 4.49 -11.83
C LEU A 91 -4.97 4.59 -12.76
N LEU A 92 -5.01 3.84 -13.86
CA LEU A 92 -6.15 3.83 -14.79
C LEU A 92 -7.39 3.17 -14.18
N GLY A 93 -7.20 2.10 -13.41
CA GLY A 93 -8.27 1.24 -12.90
C GLY A 93 -8.78 1.56 -11.49
N VAL A 94 -8.33 2.65 -10.87
CA VAL A 94 -8.72 3.02 -9.49
C VAL A 94 -9.73 4.16 -9.45
N ASP A 95 -10.49 4.21 -8.35
CA ASP A 95 -11.45 5.25 -8.04
C ASP A 95 -10.81 6.40 -7.25
N LEU A 96 -9.76 6.10 -6.47
CA LEU A 96 -9.05 7.04 -5.59
C LEU A 96 -7.54 6.79 -5.60
N VAL A 97 -6.74 7.84 -5.48
CA VAL A 97 -5.27 7.75 -5.38
C VAL A 97 -4.78 8.31 -4.04
N CYS A 98 -4.09 7.48 -3.25
CA CYS A 98 -3.43 7.91 -2.02
C CYS A 98 -1.92 8.10 -2.27
N LEU A 99 -1.45 9.35 -2.25
CA LEU A 99 -0.03 9.67 -2.29
C LEU A 99 0.57 9.59 -0.89
N ILE A 100 1.52 8.69 -0.68
CA ILE A 100 2.23 8.54 0.59
C ILE A 100 3.59 9.25 0.52
N ARG A 101 3.76 10.23 1.41
CA ARG A 101 5.00 10.96 1.64
C ARG A 101 5.51 10.61 3.04
N ASP A 102 6.74 10.11 3.15
CA ASP A 102 7.45 10.00 4.44
C ASP A 102 7.68 11.38 5.07
N ALA A 103 6.85 11.81 6.03
CA ALA A 103 6.88 13.08 6.75
C ALA A 103 8.23 13.40 7.43
N ALA A 104 9.01 12.38 7.78
CA ALA A 104 10.33 12.53 8.39
C ALA A 104 11.47 12.60 7.37
N SER A 105 11.20 12.37 6.08
CA SER A 105 12.17 12.68 5.03
C SER A 105 12.38 14.19 4.93
N GLY A 106 13.58 14.61 4.53
CA GLY A 106 14.01 16.02 4.48
C GLY A 106 13.25 16.89 3.48
N SER A 107 13.92 17.73 2.71
CA SER A 107 13.25 18.58 1.73
C SER A 107 12.58 17.77 0.61
N THR A 108 11.50 18.31 0.04
CA THR A 108 10.82 17.76 -1.14
C THR A 108 11.77 17.71 -2.33
N GLY A 109 12.11 16.51 -2.77
CA GLY A 109 13.06 16.27 -3.85
C GLY A 109 12.40 15.88 -5.18
N GLN A 110 13.23 15.57 -6.18
CA GLN A 110 12.75 15.13 -7.50
C GLN A 110 11.87 13.87 -7.43
N GLY A 111 12.17 12.94 -6.52
CA GLY A 111 11.36 11.73 -6.35
C GLY A 111 9.95 12.03 -5.85
N ASP A 112 9.78 13.04 -5.00
CA ASP A 112 8.47 13.46 -4.49
C ASP A 112 7.67 14.16 -5.59
N ARG A 113 8.33 15.03 -6.35
CA ARG A 113 7.74 15.68 -7.53
C ARG A 113 7.30 14.66 -8.57
N PHE A 114 8.12 13.63 -8.84
CA PHE A 114 7.75 12.58 -9.78
C PHE A 114 6.51 11.80 -9.33
N THR A 115 6.40 11.44 -8.06
CA THR A 115 5.18 10.77 -7.55
C THR A 115 3.96 11.68 -7.58
N LEU A 116 4.15 12.97 -7.33
CA LEU A 116 3.10 13.97 -7.43
C LEU A 116 2.62 14.15 -8.88
N ASP A 117 3.54 14.15 -9.85
CA ASP A 117 3.20 14.25 -11.26
C ASP A 117 2.37 13.05 -11.73
N LEU A 118 2.63 11.84 -11.20
CA LEU A 118 1.78 10.67 -11.46
C LEU A 118 0.36 10.85 -10.92
N VAL A 119 0.21 11.42 -9.73
CA VAL A 119 -1.10 11.74 -9.15
C VAL A 119 -1.83 12.76 -10.03
N LYS A 120 -1.13 13.83 -10.42
CA LYS A 120 -1.66 14.86 -11.33
C LYS A 120 -2.10 14.29 -12.68
N GLN A 121 -1.36 13.32 -13.22
CA GLN A 121 -1.68 12.66 -14.50
C GLN A 121 -2.84 11.64 -14.40
N SER A 122 -3.20 11.20 -13.19
CA SER A 122 -4.27 10.21 -13.03
C SER A 122 -5.67 10.79 -13.24
N ASP A 123 -5.84 12.10 -13.07
CA ASP A 123 -7.13 12.81 -13.07
C ASP A 123 -8.19 12.18 -12.13
N LYS A 124 -7.74 11.44 -11.11
CA LYS A 124 -8.59 10.83 -10.07
C LYS A 124 -8.66 11.72 -8.82
N PRO A 125 -9.72 11.61 -8.01
CA PRO A 125 -9.70 12.09 -6.62
C PRO A 125 -8.46 11.57 -5.90
N SER A 126 -7.87 12.39 -5.04
CA SER A 126 -6.61 12.02 -4.39
C SER A 126 -6.50 12.49 -2.93
N LEU A 127 -5.84 11.67 -2.12
CA LEU A 127 -5.49 11.96 -0.73
C LEU A 127 -3.98 12.05 -0.57
N LEU A 128 -3.50 12.98 0.24
CA LEU A 128 -2.10 13.06 0.64
C LEU A 128 -1.92 12.49 2.04
N LEU A 129 -1.09 11.46 2.16
CA LEU A 129 -0.76 10.81 3.41
C LEU A 129 0.65 11.19 3.84
N LEU A 130 0.76 12.03 4.86
CA LEU A 130 2.05 12.38 5.46
C LEU A 130 2.41 11.34 6.52
N ASN A 131 3.05 10.25 6.10
CA ASN A 131 3.33 9.08 6.91
C ASN A 131 4.57 9.24 7.80
N LYS A 132 4.74 8.37 8.79
CA LYS A 132 5.87 8.35 9.75
C LYS A 132 5.95 9.58 10.65
N THR A 133 4.79 10.15 11.00
CA THR A 133 4.72 11.26 11.96
C THR A 133 5.29 10.91 13.33
N ASP A 134 5.34 9.63 13.69
CA ASP A 134 5.99 9.10 14.90
C ASP A 134 7.51 9.36 14.95
N LYS A 135 8.15 9.62 13.82
CA LYS A 135 9.58 9.97 13.75
C LYS A 135 9.85 11.47 13.88
N LEU A 136 8.81 12.31 13.88
CA LEU A 136 8.96 13.74 14.04
C LEU A 136 8.94 14.11 15.51
N ALA A 137 10.09 14.57 16.03
CA ALA A 137 10.17 15.12 17.38
C ALA A 137 9.35 16.41 17.52
N ASP A 138 9.24 17.19 16.45
CA ASP A 138 8.48 18.44 16.38
C ASP A 138 7.46 18.36 15.24
N LYS A 139 6.18 18.28 15.60
CA LYS A 139 5.06 18.16 14.64
C LYS A 139 4.80 19.47 13.87
N SER A 140 5.30 20.61 14.34
CA SER A 140 5.14 21.89 13.61
C SER A 140 5.79 21.86 12.23
N LYS A 141 6.78 20.98 12.03
CA LYS A 141 7.44 20.72 10.74
C LYS A 141 6.51 20.16 9.66
N LEU A 142 5.32 19.70 10.02
CA LEU A 142 4.31 19.30 9.05
C LEU A 142 3.70 20.50 8.32
N LEU A 143 3.60 21.67 8.97
CA LEU A 143 2.89 22.83 8.41
C LEU A 143 3.48 23.30 7.07
N PRO A 144 4.80 23.52 6.93
CA PRO A 144 5.36 23.94 5.65
C PRO A 144 5.21 22.87 4.55
N LEU A 145 5.19 21.60 4.94
CA LEU A 145 4.99 20.49 4.01
C LEU A 145 3.55 20.45 3.50
N ILE A 146 2.58 20.62 4.40
CA ILE A 146 1.15 20.71 4.07
C ILE A 146 0.92 21.89 3.13
N GLU A 147 1.41 23.09 3.49
CA GLU A 147 1.28 24.31 2.67
C GLU A 147 1.84 24.11 1.25
N TRP A 148 3.03 23.50 1.14
CA TRP A 148 3.62 23.23 -0.17
C TRP A 148 2.75 22.29 -1.02
N TYR A 149 2.28 21.17 -0.45
CA TYR A 149 1.46 20.23 -1.21
C TYR A 149 0.06 20.77 -1.53
N GLN A 150 -0.52 21.62 -0.68
CA GLN A 150 -1.80 22.30 -0.94
C GLN A 150 -1.72 23.21 -2.17
N GLN A 151 -0.58 23.87 -2.39
CA GLN A 151 -0.37 24.74 -3.55
C GLN A 151 -0.19 23.96 -4.85
N GLU A 152 0.22 22.70 -4.75
CA GLU A 152 0.63 21.92 -5.92
C GLU A 152 -0.49 21.10 -6.55
N HIS A 153 -1.49 20.66 -5.78
CA HIS A 153 -2.59 19.83 -6.25
C HIS A 153 -3.84 20.00 -5.38
N ASN A 154 -5.02 19.79 -5.97
CA ASN A 154 -6.29 19.84 -5.24
C ASN A 154 -6.57 18.49 -4.57
N TRP A 155 -6.14 18.36 -3.31
CA TRP A 155 -6.35 17.17 -2.50
C TRP A 155 -7.77 17.14 -1.90
N GLN A 156 -8.39 15.96 -1.87
CA GLN A 156 -9.65 15.77 -1.13
C GLN A 156 -9.41 15.85 0.38
N ALA A 157 -8.32 15.26 0.86
CA ALA A 157 -7.82 15.45 2.21
C ALA A 157 -6.29 15.30 2.29
N ILE A 158 -5.72 15.92 3.32
CA ILE A 158 -4.31 15.76 3.70
C ILE A 158 -4.28 15.20 5.12
N VAL A 159 -3.87 13.94 5.27
CA VAL A 159 -3.96 13.20 6.54
C VAL A 159 -2.55 12.85 7.02
N PRO A 160 -2.06 13.47 8.12
CA PRO A 160 -0.83 13.04 8.76
C PRO A 160 -1.03 11.71 9.49
N ILE A 161 -0.28 10.67 9.15
CA ILE A 161 -0.49 9.33 9.73
C ILE A 161 0.80 8.76 10.32
N SER A 162 0.64 7.76 11.16
CA SER A 162 1.71 6.79 11.42
C SER A 162 1.19 5.40 11.06
N ALA A 163 1.58 4.90 9.88
CA ALA A 163 1.30 3.51 9.50
C ALA A 163 1.95 2.50 10.46
N LEU A 164 3.00 2.91 11.20
CA LEU A 164 3.66 2.04 12.17
C LEU A 164 2.95 2.02 13.53
N ARG A 165 2.38 3.15 13.98
CA ARG A 165 1.73 3.27 15.30
C ARG A 165 0.21 3.15 15.26
N GLY A 166 -0.42 3.51 14.15
CA GLY A 166 -1.87 3.51 13.99
C GLY A 166 -2.50 4.90 14.07
N ASP A 167 -1.69 5.94 14.21
CA ASP A 167 -2.17 7.31 14.34
C ASP A 167 -2.98 7.71 13.09
N GLN A 168 -4.22 8.15 13.32
CA GLN A 168 -5.18 8.63 12.32
C GLN A 168 -5.61 7.62 11.25
N ILE A 169 -5.51 6.31 11.54
CA ILE A 169 -5.91 5.27 10.59
C ILE A 169 -7.43 5.20 10.41
N GLU A 170 -8.23 5.33 11.48
CA GLU A 170 -9.69 5.36 11.34
C GLU A 170 -10.15 6.56 10.53
N VAL A 171 -9.57 7.75 10.79
CA VAL A 171 -9.84 8.96 10.01
C VAL A 171 -9.50 8.73 8.53
N LEU A 172 -8.36 8.11 8.24
CA LEU A 172 -7.99 7.76 6.86
C LEU A 172 -9.00 6.82 6.20
N LEU A 173 -9.49 5.80 6.91
CA LEU A 173 -10.48 4.87 6.37
C LEU A 173 -11.80 5.58 6.05
N ASP A 174 -12.27 6.46 6.93
CA ASP A 174 -13.47 7.26 6.73
C ASP A 174 -13.33 8.18 5.51
N GLU A 175 -12.20 8.91 5.41
CA GLU A 175 -11.87 9.79 4.27
C GLU A 175 -11.78 9.02 2.95
N ILE A 176 -11.24 7.79 2.96
CA ILE A 176 -11.22 6.94 1.76
C ILE A 176 -12.65 6.56 1.36
N ILE A 177 -13.45 6.04 2.29
CA ILE A 177 -14.81 5.55 2.00
C ILE A 177 -15.69 6.67 1.46
N GLU A 178 -15.60 7.88 2.00
CA GLU A 178 -16.38 9.03 1.52
C GLU A 178 -16.14 9.35 0.04
N GLN A 179 -14.93 9.10 -0.46
CA GLN A 179 -14.54 9.35 -1.85
C GLN A 179 -14.85 8.18 -2.80
N LEU A 180 -15.16 6.98 -2.28
CA LEU A 180 -15.48 5.82 -3.11
C LEU A 180 -16.89 5.90 -3.71
N PRO A 181 -17.12 5.32 -4.90
CA PRO A 181 -18.46 5.32 -5.49
C PRO A 181 -19.42 4.46 -4.65
N VAL A 182 -20.70 4.83 -4.69
CA VAL A 182 -21.76 3.99 -4.14
C VAL A 182 -21.85 2.72 -4.97
N GLY A 183 -21.86 1.56 -4.32
CA GLY A 183 -21.82 0.27 -5.00
C GLY A 183 -22.04 -0.90 -4.05
N GLU A 184 -22.00 -2.11 -4.59
CA GLU A 184 -22.01 -3.35 -3.80
C GLU A 184 -20.57 -3.76 -3.45
N PRO A 185 -20.37 -4.62 -2.43
CA PRO A 185 -19.07 -5.23 -2.16
C PRO A 185 -18.48 -5.90 -3.41
N LEU A 186 -17.20 -5.67 -3.67
CA LEU A 186 -16.44 -6.25 -4.78
C LEU A 186 -15.90 -7.65 -4.47
N PHE A 187 -15.66 -7.93 -3.18
CA PHE A 187 -15.12 -9.18 -2.64
C PHE A 187 -15.95 -9.66 -1.44
N SER A 188 -15.77 -10.92 -1.03
CA SER A 188 -16.45 -11.43 0.17
C SER A 188 -15.94 -10.75 1.44
N ALA A 189 -16.76 -10.75 2.50
CA ALA A 189 -16.45 -10.01 3.72
C ALA A 189 -15.25 -10.57 4.51
N ASP A 190 -14.90 -11.83 4.27
CA ASP A 190 -13.79 -12.57 4.88
C ASP A 190 -12.50 -12.55 4.04
N GLU A 191 -12.55 -11.99 2.82
CA GLU A 191 -11.39 -11.91 1.94
C GLU A 191 -10.52 -10.71 2.32
N CYS A 192 -9.24 -10.95 2.59
CA CYS A 192 -8.27 -9.91 2.95
C CYS A 192 -7.30 -9.58 1.80
N THR A 193 -7.11 -10.49 0.85
CA THR A 193 -6.19 -10.32 -0.28
C THR A 193 -6.55 -11.27 -1.43
N ASP A 194 -6.15 -10.91 -2.65
CA ASP A 194 -6.29 -11.74 -3.86
C ASP A 194 -5.15 -12.76 -4.03
N GLN A 195 -4.15 -12.73 -3.14
CA GLN A 195 -2.94 -13.51 -3.28
C GLN A 195 -3.10 -14.94 -2.74
N PRO A 196 -2.68 -15.97 -3.49
CA PRO A 196 -2.59 -17.33 -2.96
C PRO A 196 -1.59 -17.42 -1.79
N MET A 197 -1.90 -18.23 -0.78
CA MET A 197 -1.03 -18.47 0.39
C MET A 197 0.41 -18.86 0.03
N ARG A 198 0.61 -19.56 -1.10
CA ARG A 198 1.93 -19.91 -1.63
C ARG A 198 2.75 -18.66 -2.00
N VAL A 199 2.12 -17.65 -2.59
CA VAL A 199 2.79 -16.39 -2.95
C VAL A 199 3.16 -15.64 -1.68
N LEU A 200 2.25 -15.55 -0.71
CA LEU A 200 2.53 -14.91 0.59
C LEU A 200 3.70 -15.58 1.32
N ALA A 201 3.76 -16.91 1.33
CA ALA A 201 4.87 -17.64 1.94
C ALA A 201 6.22 -17.35 1.25
N ALA A 202 6.26 -17.33 -0.08
CA ALA A 202 7.45 -16.95 -0.83
C ALA A 202 7.90 -15.51 -0.52
N GLU A 203 6.96 -14.58 -0.42
CA GLU A 203 7.23 -13.17 -0.09
C GLU A 203 7.76 -12.98 1.33
N ILE A 204 7.28 -13.77 2.30
CA ILE A 204 7.83 -13.78 3.67
C ILE A 204 9.30 -14.23 3.66
N VAL A 205 9.62 -15.31 2.95
CA VAL A 205 11.01 -15.79 2.83
C VAL A 205 11.87 -14.74 2.14
N ARG A 206 11.38 -14.12 1.06
CA ARG A 206 12.10 -13.05 0.35
C ARG A 206 12.32 -11.82 1.23
N GLU A 207 11.36 -11.43 2.06
CA GLU A 207 11.54 -10.36 3.06
C GLU A 207 12.72 -10.66 3.98
N LYS A 208 12.87 -11.91 4.44
CA LYS A 208 14.01 -12.31 5.28
C LYS A 208 15.34 -12.27 4.55
N ILE A 209 15.36 -12.68 3.28
CA ILE A 209 16.55 -12.49 2.43
C ILE A 209 16.89 -11.01 2.31
N LEU A 210 15.90 -10.16 2.05
CA LEU A 210 16.07 -8.70 2.01
C LEU A 210 16.54 -8.12 3.35
N GLU A 211 16.24 -8.74 4.48
CA GLU A 211 16.71 -8.29 5.79
C GLU A 211 18.19 -8.65 6.03
N VAL A 212 18.60 -9.88 5.71
CA VAL A 212 19.92 -10.42 6.10
C VAL A 212 21.01 -10.26 5.04
N THR A 213 20.66 -10.03 3.78
CA THR A 213 21.66 -9.88 2.70
C THR A 213 22.04 -8.41 2.48
N GLY A 214 22.87 -8.09 1.49
CA GLY A 214 23.24 -6.72 1.12
C GLY A 214 23.70 -6.68 -0.34
N GLN A 215 24.17 -5.51 -0.79
CA GLN A 215 24.71 -5.34 -2.16
C GLN A 215 23.70 -5.76 -3.24
N GLU A 216 24.09 -6.47 -4.31
CA GLU A 216 23.15 -6.81 -5.39
C GLU A 216 22.20 -7.98 -5.07
N ILE A 217 22.56 -8.85 -4.12
CA ILE A 217 21.83 -10.09 -3.81
C ILE A 217 20.31 -9.86 -3.61
N PRO A 218 19.85 -8.90 -2.78
CA PRO A 218 18.45 -8.50 -2.67
C PRO A 218 17.68 -8.32 -3.99
N TYR A 219 18.36 -7.83 -5.01
CA TYR A 219 17.76 -7.34 -6.24
C TYR A 219 17.77 -8.37 -7.36
N VAL A 220 18.63 -9.40 -7.28
CA VAL A 220 18.67 -10.50 -8.25
C VAL A 220 17.94 -11.76 -7.77
N THR A 221 17.61 -11.84 -6.48
CA THR A 221 16.93 -13.02 -5.92
C THR A 221 15.46 -13.11 -6.30
N ALA A 222 15.00 -14.34 -6.60
CA ALA A 222 13.60 -14.73 -6.67
C ALA A 222 13.33 -15.91 -5.73
N VAL A 223 12.14 -15.94 -5.13
CA VAL A 223 11.70 -17.05 -4.25
C VAL A 223 10.42 -17.64 -4.81
N VAL A 224 10.35 -18.97 -4.90
CA VAL A 224 9.17 -19.70 -5.37
C VAL A 224 8.84 -20.80 -4.39
N THR A 225 7.58 -20.91 -3.98
CA THR A 225 7.10 -22.06 -3.20
C THR A 225 6.91 -23.27 -4.13
N GLU A 226 7.78 -24.26 -4.03
CA GLU A 226 7.76 -25.46 -4.87
C GLU A 226 6.74 -26.48 -4.36
N LYS A 227 6.65 -26.63 -3.03
CA LYS A 227 5.84 -27.68 -2.41
C LYS A 227 5.17 -27.17 -1.14
N TRP A 228 3.92 -27.61 -0.97
CA TRP A 228 3.08 -27.30 0.19
C TRP A 228 2.45 -28.61 0.64
N GLU A 229 2.76 -29.04 1.86
CA GLU A 229 2.24 -30.26 2.45
C GLU A 229 1.50 -29.92 3.74
N GLU A 230 0.21 -30.18 3.77
CA GLU A 230 -0.60 -30.20 5.00
C GLU A 230 -0.36 -31.55 5.68
N VAL A 231 0.63 -31.59 6.58
CA VAL A 231 1.05 -32.85 7.20
C VAL A 231 0.10 -33.24 8.34
N ARG A 232 -0.39 -32.25 9.09
CA ARG A 232 -1.40 -32.38 10.16
C ARG A 232 -2.09 -31.02 10.37
N GLU A 233 -3.21 -31.01 11.09
CA GLU A 233 -4.07 -29.83 11.29
C GLU A 233 -3.32 -28.59 11.83
N ASP A 234 -2.34 -28.80 12.73
CA ASP A 234 -1.54 -27.76 13.37
C ASP A 234 -0.13 -27.58 12.75
N PHE A 235 0.16 -28.24 11.62
CA PHE A 235 1.48 -28.18 11.01
C PHE A 235 1.47 -28.37 9.50
N THR A 236 1.89 -27.31 8.81
CA THR A 236 2.10 -27.28 7.37
C THR A 236 3.59 -27.19 7.07
N ARG A 237 4.06 -28.01 6.13
CA ARG A 237 5.43 -27.95 5.63
C ARG A 237 5.48 -27.26 4.27
N ILE A 238 6.30 -26.23 4.17
CA ILE A 238 6.43 -25.39 2.98
C ILE A 238 7.87 -25.48 2.50
N TYR A 239 8.06 -25.75 1.21
CA TYR A 239 9.36 -25.80 0.56
C TYR A 239 9.47 -24.63 -0.42
N CYS A 240 10.52 -23.82 -0.26
CA CYS A 240 10.79 -22.68 -1.13
C CYS A 240 12.16 -22.85 -1.80
N ALA A 241 12.21 -22.66 -3.12
CA ALA A 241 13.44 -22.50 -3.87
C ALA A 241 13.84 -21.03 -3.91
N ILE A 242 15.13 -20.77 -3.73
CA ILE A 242 15.74 -19.44 -3.84
C ILE A 242 16.64 -19.46 -5.08
N PHE A 243 16.34 -18.60 -6.05
CA PHE A 243 17.12 -18.40 -7.27
C PHE A 243 17.96 -17.13 -7.11
N VAL A 244 19.23 -17.17 -7.53
CA VAL A 244 20.20 -16.07 -7.48
C VAL A 244 20.88 -15.89 -8.82
#